data_AF-A0A7W1GDN9-F1
#
_entry.id   AF-A0A7W1GDN9-F1
#
_cell.length_a   1.000
_cell.length_b   1.000
_cell.length_c   1.000
_cell.angle_alpha   90.00
_cell.angle_beta   90.00
_cell.angle_gamma   90.00
#
_symmetry.space_group_name_H-M   'P 1'
#
loop_
_entity.id
_entity.type
_entity.pdbx_description
1 polymer ?
#
loop_
_entity_poly.entity_id
_entity_poly.type
_entity_poly.pdbx_seq_one_letter_code
_entity_poly.pdbx_strand_id
1 'polypeptide(L)'
;MTSSAKTNETFTARFIDAGSKVLLELVNTTAQPLNCIEILTVFLKDEDTPGGPSRAHIRFETVKYVQPKERIVVSHRTWIDGKPADAVHDKLARLKEVAGQVRAYVLDISWEDADGKSRFQRIPVGH
;
A
#
# COMPACT_ATOMS: atom_id res chain seq x y z
N MET A 1 -19.54 24.68 -7.76
CA MET A 1 -20.05 23.31 -7.57
C MET A 1 -19.14 22.35 -8.30
N THR A 2 -18.37 21.55 -7.56
CA THR A 2 -17.73 20.34 -8.07
C THR A 2 -17.56 19.44 -6.85
N SER A 3 -18.61 18.68 -6.52
CA SER A 3 -18.47 17.59 -5.55
C SER A 3 -17.55 16.56 -6.21
N SER A 4 -16.27 16.60 -5.86
CA SER A 4 -15.39 15.47 -6.08
C SER A 4 -16.03 14.33 -5.31
N ALA A 5 -16.67 13.40 -6.01
CA ALA A 5 -17.17 12.18 -5.43
C ALA A 5 -15.94 11.49 -4.83
N LYS A 6 -15.73 11.67 -3.53
CA LYS A 6 -14.80 10.86 -2.77
C LYS A 6 -15.32 9.44 -2.95
N THR A 7 -14.68 8.69 -3.84
CA THR A 7 -14.82 7.24 -3.87
C THR A 7 -14.67 6.80 -2.42
N ASN A 8 -15.67 6.12 -1.86
CA ASN A 8 -15.58 5.59 -0.50
C ASN A 8 -14.50 4.50 -0.52
N GLU A 9 -13.25 4.91 -0.35
CA GLU A 9 -12.11 3.99 -0.33
C GLU A 9 -12.25 3.09 0.89
N THR A 10 -12.32 1.77 0.69
CA THR A 10 -12.45 0.77 1.76
C THR A 10 -11.29 0.84 2.75
N PHE A 11 -10.11 1.17 2.25
CA PHE A 11 -8.94 1.45 3.06
C PHE A 11 -8.40 2.85 2.79
N THR A 12 -7.95 3.52 3.85
CA THR A 12 -6.94 4.57 3.71
C THR A 12 -5.57 3.97 4.01
N ALA A 13 -4.58 4.31 3.20
CA ALA A 13 -3.23 3.78 3.30
C ALA A 13 -2.20 4.91 3.41
N ARG A 14 -1.23 4.77 4.32
CA ARG A 14 -0.07 5.68 4.40
C ARG A 14 1.20 4.95 4.82
N PHE A 15 2.33 5.38 4.29
CA PHE A 15 3.63 4.90 4.75
C PHE A 15 4.11 5.73 5.94
N ILE A 16 4.65 5.06 6.95
CA ILE A 16 5.22 5.65 8.15
C ILE A 16 6.71 5.31 8.19
N ASP A 17 7.55 6.34 8.33
CA ASP A 17 8.97 6.17 8.56
C ASP A 17 9.21 5.85 10.05
N ALA A 18 9.62 4.61 10.32
CA ALA A 18 9.99 4.13 11.66
C ALA A 18 11.53 4.09 11.83
N GLY A 19 12.26 4.94 11.09
CA GLY A 19 13.71 5.05 11.13
C GLY A 19 14.37 4.04 10.20
N SER A 20 14.72 2.87 10.74
CA SER A 20 15.39 1.79 10.00
C SER A 20 14.44 0.97 9.12
N LYS A 21 13.13 1.24 9.20
CA LYS A 21 12.08 0.57 8.43
C LYS A 21 11.04 1.59 7.98
N VAL A 22 10.47 1.35 6.81
CA VAL A 22 9.19 1.93 6.44
C VAL A 22 8.11 0.93 6.80
N LEU A 23 6.97 1.37 7.31
CA LEU A 23 5.81 0.51 7.61
C LEU A 23 4.59 1.03 6.84
N LEU A 24 3.66 0.14 6.50
CA LEU A 24 2.39 0.53 5.90
C LEU A 24 1.31 0.57 6.99
N GLU A 25 0.73 1.73 7.19
CA GLU A 25 -0.47 1.88 7.99
C GLU A 25 -1.70 1.75 7.09
N LEU A 26 -2.63 0.86 7.46
CA LEU A 26 -3.95 0.73 6.84
C LEU A 26 -5.03 1.02 7.88
N VAL A 27 -6.08 1.71 7.43
CA VAL A 27 -7.30 1.89 8.23
C VAL A 27 -8.49 1.42 7.44
N ASN A 28 -9.26 0.48 7.99
CA ASN A 28 -10.54 0.07 7.44
C ASN A 28 -11.57 1.19 7.66
N THR A 29 -12.03 1.82 6.59
CA THR A 29 -12.99 2.94 6.68
C THR A 29 -14.45 2.47 6.72
N THR A 30 -14.68 1.19 6.47
CA THR A 30 -16.02 0.62 6.37
C THR A 30 -16.62 0.37 7.75
N ALA A 31 -17.94 0.13 7.79
CA ALA A 31 -18.65 -0.27 9.00
C ALA A 31 -18.59 -1.78 9.26
N GLN A 32 -17.87 -2.56 8.43
CA GLN A 32 -17.82 -4.01 8.51
C GLN A 32 -16.38 -4.49 8.72
N PRO A 33 -16.17 -5.65 9.38
CA PRO A 33 -14.85 -6.26 9.44
C PRO A 33 -14.44 -6.80 8.07
N LEU A 34 -13.13 -6.83 7.84
CA LEU A 34 -12.53 -7.34 6.61
C LEU A 34 -11.54 -8.45 6.96
N ASN A 35 -11.48 -9.48 6.10
CA ASN A 35 -10.65 -10.66 6.31
C ASN A 35 -9.57 -10.76 5.23
N CYS A 36 -8.51 -11.53 5.53
CA CYS A 36 -7.51 -11.95 4.55
C CYS A 36 -6.96 -10.78 3.68
N ILE A 37 -6.57 -9.68 4.33
CA ILE A 37 -6.04 -8.50 3.65
C ILE A 37 -4.65 -8.81 3.14
N GLU A 38 -4.45 -8.72 1.83
CA GLU A 38 -3.17 -8.89 1.17
C GLU A 38 -2.83 -7.63 0.36
N ILE A 39 -1.63 -7.10 0.59
CA ILE A 39 -1.05 -6.12 -0.32
C ILE A 39 -0.37 -6.89 -1.45
N LEU A 40 -0.93 -6.73 -2.65
CA LEU A 40 -0.51 -7.48 -3.82
C LEU A 40 0.75 -6.86 -4.42
N THR A 41 0.79 -5.53 -4.58
CA THR A 41 1.97 -4.83 -5.12
C THR A 41 1.94 -3.35 -4.74
N VAL A 42 3.13 -2.80 -4.46
CA VAL A 42 3.38 -1.35 -4.44
C VAL A 42 4.18 -0.99 -5.69
N PHE A 43 3.60 -0.21 -6.58
CA PHE A 43 4.27 0.28 -7.78
C PHE A 43 4.97 1.61 -7.45
N LEU A 44 6.30 1.62 -7.53
CA LEU A 44 7.09 2.85 -7.56
C LEU A 44 6.96 3.45 -8.95
N LYS A 45 6.50 4.70 -9.08
CA LYS A 45 6.65 5.40 -10.36
C LYS A 45 8.13 5.48 -10.68
N ASP A 46 8.52 5.01 -11.86
CA ASP A 46 9.92 5.04 -12.28
C ASP A 46 10.31 6.48 -12.64
N GLU A 47 11.49 6.93 -12.19
CA GLU A 47 12.01 8.26 -12.53
C GLU A 47 12.70 8.24 -13.91
N ASP A 48 13.24 7.09 -14.32
CA ASP A 48 14.02 6.93 -15.55
C ASP A 48 13.17 6.58 -16.80
N THR A 49 11.96 6.02 -16.60
CA THR A 49 11.06 5.64 -17.71
C THR A 49 9.61 5.96 -17.39
N PRO A 50 9.07 7.09 -17.88
CA PRO A 50 7.65 7.39 -17.78
C PRO A 50 6.81 6.28 -18.43
N GLY A 51 6.08 5.52 -17.62
CA GLY A 51 5.18 4.45 -18.09
C GLY A 51 5.76 3.03 -18.11
N GLY A 52 7.00 2.81 -17.68
CA GLY A 52 7.57 1.47 -17.51
C GLY A 52 7.07 0.75 -16.23
N PRO A 53 6.98 -0.59 -16.22
CA PRO A 53 6.62 -1.33 -15.00
C PRO A 53 7.73 -1.18 -13.94
N SER A 54 7.35 -0.80 -12.71
CA SER A 54 8.25 -0.80 -11.56
C SER A 54 8.92 -2.17 -11.43
N ARG A 55 10.25 -2.22 -11.50
CA ARG A 55 11.03 -3.47 -11.29
C ARG A 55 11.07 -3.92 -9.82
N ALA A 56 10.69 -3.03 -8.91
CA ALA A 56 10.59 -3.33 -7.48
C ALA A 56 9.15 -3.70 -7.13
N HIS A 57 8.99 -4.84 -6.45
CA HIS A 57 7.72 -5.30 -5.87
C HIS A 57 7.87 -5.41 -4.35
N ILE A 58 7.03 -4.72 -3.60
CA ILE A 58 7.07 -4.78 -2.13
C ILE A 58 5.93 -5.68 -1.68
N ARG A 59 6.28 -6.76 -0.97
CA ARG A 59 5.30 -7.72 -0.45
C ARG A 59 5.15 -7.54 1.05
N PHE A 60 3.90 -7.35 1.49
CA PHE A 60 3.56 -7.22 2.90
C PHE A 60 3.07 -8.56 3.44
N GLU A 61 3.14 -8.70 4.76
CA GLU A 61 2.51 -9.83 5.44
C GLU A 61 0.99 -9.75 5.31
N THR A 62 0.35 -10.89 5.06
CA THR A 62 -1.12 -10.98 5.02
C THR A 62 -1.69 -10.71 6.40
N VAL A 63 -2.68 -9.83 6.48
CA VAL A 63 -3.41 -9.55 7.72
C VAL A 63 -4.70 -10.34 7.72
N LYS A 64 -4.89 -11.20 8.74
CA LYS A 64 -6.04 -12.11 8.79
C LYS A 64 -7.37 -11.40 8.96
N TYR A 65 -7.37 -10.29 9.70
CA TYR A 65 -8.61 -9.67 10.17
C TYR A 65 -8.38 -8.20 10.56
N VAL A 66 -9.32 -7.32 10.18
CA VAL A 66 -9.31 -5.89 10.55
C VAL A 66 -10.74 -5.43 10.91
N GLN A 67 -10.93 -4.92 12.12
CA GLN A 67 -12.19 -4.34 12.60
C GLN A 67 -12.53 -3.02 11.89
N PRO A 68 -13.81 -2.59 11.89
CA PRO A 68 -14.20 -1.25 11.47
C PRO A 68 -13.39 -0.17 12.18
N LYS A 69 -12.84 0.78 11.42
CA LYS A 69 -12.01 1.91 11.91
C LYS A 69 -10.73 1.52 12.62
N GLU A 70 -10.36 0.24 12.62
CA GLU A 70 -9.11 -0.21 13.19
C GLU A 70 -7.94 0.25 12.33
N ARG A 71 -6.89 0.69 13.02
CA ARG A 71 -5.60 1.04 12.44
C ARG A 71 -4.66 -0.13 12.66
N ILE A 72 -4.10 -0.64 11.58
CA ILE A 72 -3.07 -1.69 11.61
C ILE A 72 -1.78 -1.18 10.98
N VAL A 73 -0.66 -1.70 11.45
CA VAL A 73 0.67 -1.43 10.92
C VAL A 73 1.26 -2.73 10.42
N VAL A 74 1.61 -2.76 9.13
CA VAL A 74 2.04 -3.99 8.45
C VAL A 74 3.51 -3.90 8.07
N SER A 75 4.27 -4.91 8.49
CA SER A 75 5.64 -5.14 8.06
C SER A 75 5.70 -5.68 6.64
N HIS A 76 6.83 -5.46 5.97
CA HIS A 76 7.03 -5.96 4.62
C HIS A 76 8.45 -6.42 4.37
N ARG A 77 8.60 -7.10 3.24
CA ARG A 77 9.88 -7.41 2.63
C ARG A 77 9.88 -6.90 1.19
N THR A 78 10.90 -6.14 0.83
CA THR A 78 11.10 -5.68 -0.55
C THR A 78 11.64 -6.83 -1.38
N TRP A 79 11.05 -7.05 -2.56
CA TRP A 79 11.52 -8.01 -3.54
C TRP A 79 11.86 -7.28 -4.85
N ILE A 80 13.01 -7.58 -5.44
CA ILE A 80 13.44 -7.05 -6.74
C ILE A 80 13.79 -8.25 -7.61
N ASP A 81 13.19 -8.33 -8.79
CA ASP A 81 13.36 -9.45 -9.73
C ASP A 81 13.17 -10.84 -9.07
N GLY A 82 12.18 -10.95 -8.19
CA GLY A 82 11.85 -12.20 -7.49
C GLY A 82 12.79 -12.60 -6.35
N LYS A 83 13.73 -11.73 -5.93
CA LYS A 83 14.62 -11.96 -4.79
C LYS A 83 14.41 -10.91 -3.69
N PRO A 84 14.58 -11.26 -2.40
CA PRO A 84 14.54 -10.25 -1.34
C PRO A 84 15.64 -9.22 -1.58
N ALA A 85 15.28 -7.94 -1.60
CA ALA A 85 16.26 -6.87 -1.67
C ALA A 85 17.11 -6.85 -0.38
N ASP A 86 18.40 -6.59 -0.53
CA ASP A 86 19.26 -6.24 0.61
C ASP A 86 19.05 -4.76 1.00
N ALA A 87 19.64 -4.34 2.11
CA ALA A 87 19.50 -2.97 2.63
C ALA A 87 20.05 -1.87 1.70
N VAL A 88 20.88 -2.22 0.71
CA VAL A 88 21.47 -1.27 -0.24
C VAL A 88 20.56 -1.09 -1.45
N HIS A 89 19.85 -2.15 -1.86
CA HIS A 89 18.90 -2.15 -2.97
C HIS A 89 17.45 -1.95 -2.53
N ASP A 90 17.21 -1.94 -1.23
CA ASP A 90 16.00 -1.49 -0.57
C ASP A 90 15.63 -0.08 -1.08
N LYS A 91 14.67 -0.03 -2.01
CA LYS A 91 14.10 1.23 -2.53
C LYS A 91 13.06 1.83 -1.57
N LEU A 92 12.97 1.40 -0.31
CA LEU A 92 11.97 1.89 0.65
C LEU A 92 12.17 3.33 1.04
N ALA A 93 13.41 3.84 0.97
CA ALA A 93 13.66 5.26 1.12
C ALA A 93 12.84 6.12 0.14
N ARG A 94 12.46 5.58 -1.02
CA ARG A 94 11.56 6.26 -1.96
C ARG A 94 10.13 6.34 -1.40
N LEU A 95 9.66 5.31 -0.71
CA LEU A 95 8.35 5.35 -0.03
C LEU A 95 8.27 6.35 1.12
N LYS A 96 9.42 6.79 1.64
CA LYS A 96 9.48 7.87 2.61
C LYS A 96 9.03 9.16 1.92
N GLU A 97 8.26 9.96 2.64
CA GLU A 97 7.72 11.21 2.16
C GLU A 97 8.83 12.12 1.61
N VAL A 98 8.78 12.44 0.31
CA VAL A 98 9.62 13.48 -0.30
C VAL A 98 8.76 14.73 -0.42
N ALA A 99 9.09 15.77 0.35
CA ALA A 99 8.36 17.03 0.33
C ALA A 99 8.23 17.56 -1.11
N GLY A 100 6.99 17.71 -1.59
CA GLY A 100 6.66 18.23 -2.93
C GLY A 100 6.39 17.19 -4.02
N GLN A 101 6.53 15.88 -3.77
CA GLN A 101 6.16 14.83 -4.74
C GLN A 101 4.77 14.25 -4.47
N VAL A 102 3.81 14.58 -5.35
CA VAL A 102 2.42 14.12 -5.25
C VAL A 102 2.24 12.73 -5.86
N ARG A 103 1.65 11.79 -5.10
CA ARG A 103 1.28 10.43 -5.56
C ARG A 103 2.42 9.65 -6.23
N ALA A 104 3.52 9.48 -5.52
CA ALA A 104 4.67 8.74 -6.03
C ALA A 104 4.39 7.22 -6.21
N TYR A 105 3.30 6.70 -5.60
CA TYR A 105 3.04 5.26 -5.51
C TYR A 105 1.59 4.87 -5.82
N VAL A 106 1.42 3.62 -6.24
CA VAL A 106 0.12 2.96 -6.34
C VAL A 106 0.15 1.66 -5.57
N LEU A 107 -0.82 1.46 -4.69
CA LEU A 107 -1.01 0.28 -3.86
C LEU A 107 -2.17 -0.55 -4.41
N ASP A 108 -1.88 -1.78 -4.81
CA ASP A 108 -2.90 -2.77 -5.13
C ASP A 108 -3.15 -3.66 -3.90
N ILE A 109 -4.38 -3.65 -3.41
CA ILE A 109 -4.81 -4.35 -2.19
C ILE A 109 -6.01 -5.25 -2.47
N SER A 110 -6.03 -6.44 -1.89
CA SER A 110 -7.18 -7.35 -1.88
C SER A 110 -7.57 -7.76 -0.47
N TRP A 111 -8.83 -8.09 -0.29
CA TRP A 111 -9.38 -8.59 0.99
C TRP A 111 -10.61 -9.45 0.72
N GLU A 112 -11.06 -10.19 1.72
CA GLU A 112 -12.36 -10.87 1.73
C GLU A 112 -13.36 -10.03 2.53
N ASP A 113 -14.54 -9.76 1.94
CA ASP A 113 -15.64 -9.12 2.66
C ASP A 113 -16.30 -10.07 3.67
N ALA A 114 -17.31 -9.58 4.40
CA ALA A 114 -18.02 -10.36 5.40
C ALA A 114 -18.71 -11.62 4.83
N ASP A 115 -18.98 -11.66 3.52
CA ASP A 115 -19.55 -12.82 2.82
C ASP A 115 -18.46 -13.79 2.31
N GLY A 116 -17.19 -13.53 2.60
CA GLY A 116 -16.05 -14.30 2.11
C GLY A 116 -15.73 -14.06 0.63
N LYS A 117 -16.27 -13.00 0.01
CA LYS A 117 -15.97 -12.67 -1.40
C LYS A 117 -14.69 -11.86 -1.49
N SER A 118 -13.79 -12.28 -2.36
CA SER A 118 -12.58 -11.52 -2.67
C SER A 118 -12.92 -10.20 -3.35
N ARG A 119 -12.31 -9.13 -2.85
CA ARG A 119 -12.39 -7.76 -3.34
C ARG A 119 -11.01 -7.24 -3.64
N PHE A 120 -10.96 -6.22 -4.49
CA PHE A 120 -9.73 -5.59 -4.92
C PHE A 120 -9.91 -4.08 -4.99
N GLN A 121 -8.88 -3.34 -4.61
CA GLN A 121 -8.82 -1.90 -4.76
C GLN A 121 -7.41 -1.48 -5.17
N ARG A 122 -7.36 -0.47 -6.03
CA ARG A 122 -6.14 0.25 -6.37
C ARG A 122 -6.18 1.62 -5.70
N ILE A 123 -5.22 1.89 -4.82
CA ILE A 123 -5.14 3.10 -4.01
C ILE A 123 -3.91 3.90 -4.46
N PRO A 124 -4.06 5.09 -5.06
CA PRO A 124 -2.93 5.98 -5.27
C PRO A 124 -2.45 6.52 -3.92
N VAL A 125 -1.20 6.25 -3.55
CA VAL A 125 -0.62 6.65 -2.27
C VAL A 125 0.45 7.72 -2.51
N GLY A 126 0.38 8.80 -1.72
CA GLY A 126 1.28 9.95 -1.78
C GLY A 126 0.47 11.25 -1.66
N HIS A 127 1.00 12.18 -0.88
CA HIS A 127 0.31 13.42 -0.47
C HIS A 127 0.32 14.49 -1.56
#